data_AF-A0A1X7TC04-F1
#
_entry.id   AF-A0A1X7TC04-F1
#
_cell.length_a   1.000
_cell.length_b   1.000
_cell.length_c   1.000
_cell.angle_alpha   90.00
_cell.angle_beta   90.00
_cell.angle_gamma   90.00
#
_symmetry.space_group_name_H-M   'P 1'
#
loop_
_entity.id
_entity.type
_entity.pdbx_description
1 polymer ?
#
loop_
_entity_poly.entity_id
_entity_poly.type
_entity_poly.pdbx_seq_one_letter_code
_entity_poly.pdbx_strand_id
1 'polypeptide(L)'
;MELSSLTHAVKRRYMLRHVGLELFSRGGQSIFLVLSSTSKRNSLYDKLVGVRGVSLQVPDLTDATQKWQTGEISNYDYLMFLNFVADQSFNDIMQYPVFSWILADYTSTTLDLTKSDTFRDLSKPIGALNEERLAFFKDRYAEMSGRKFLYGTHYSAPGYVLYYLVRTVQQCVPVYPVSQ
;
A
#
# COMPACT_ATOMS: atom_id res chain seq x y z
N MET A 1 -8.42 19.99 -9.10
CA MET A 1 -9.57 19.24 -8.52
C MET A 1 -10.55 20.26 -7.97
N GLU A 2 -11.79 20.25 -8.46
CA GLU A 2 -12.86 21.15 -8.00
C GLU A 2 -13.54 20.59 -6.75
N LEU A 3 -13.90 21.45 -5.79
CA LEU A 3 -14.52 21.02 -4.53
C LEU A 3 -15.86 20.29 -4.75
N SER A 4 -16.63 20.72 -5.75
CA SER A 4 -17.92 20.12 -6.14
C SER A 4 -17.79 18.70 -6.70
N SER A 5 -16.58 18.30 -7.13
CA SER A 5 -16.31 16.98 -7.68
C SER A 5 -15.90 15.95 -6.63
N LEU A 6 -15.71 16.38 -5.37
CA LEU A 6 -15.34 15.50 -4.27
C LEU A 6 -16.46 14.50 -3.98
N THR A 7 -16.05 13.25 -3.75
CA THR A 7 -16.96 12.15 -3.44
C THR A 7 -16.72 11.60 -2.05
N HIS A 8 -15.46 11.46 -1.65
CA HIS A 8 -15.11 10.89 -0.34
C HIS A 8 -13.83 11.54 0.18
N ALA A 9 -13.76 11.67 1.49
CA ALA A 9 -12.56 12.10 2.20
C ALA A 9 -12.17 11.00 3.20
N VAL A 10 -10.89 10.66 3.26
CA VAL A 10 -10.40 9.58 4.10
C VAL A 10 -9.28 10.08 4.99
N LYS A 11 -9.45 9.86 6.29
CA LYS A 11 -8.43 10.12 7.31
C LYS A 11 -7.27 9.15 7.08
N ARG A 12 -6.05 9.67 6.90
CA ARG A 12 -4.83 8.87 6.68
C ARG A 12 -3.77 9.10 7.76
N ARG A 13 -2.79 8.20 7.79
CA ARG A 13 -1.53 8.39 8.51
C ARG A 13 -0.45 8.87 7.54
N TYR A 14 0.44 9.72 8.02
CA TYR A 14 1.68 10.10 7.31
C TYR A 14 2.82 10.00 8.31
N MET A 15 3.89 9.26 7.97
CA MET A 15 4.98 8.95 8.90
C MET A 15 4.45 8.40 10.25
N LEU A 16 3.48 7.49 10.19
CA LEU A 16 2.79 6.88 11.34
C LEU A 16 2.03 7.87 12.25
N ARG A 17 1.82 9.12 11.83
CA ARG A 17 1.07 10.14 12.58
C ARG A 17 -0.29 10.37 11.93
N HIS A 18 -1.34 10.58 12.73
CA HIS A 18 -2.72 10.84 12.27
C HIS A 18 -2.92 12.27 11.71
N VAL A 19 -2.08 12.66 10.76
CA VAL A 19 -2.04 14.01 10.18
C VAL A 19 -2.32 14.02 8.68
N GLY A 20 -2.56 12.85 8.07
CA GLY A 20 -2.90 12.71 6.65
C GLY A 20 -4.41 12.84 6.40
N LEU A 21 -4.74 13.37 5.23
CA LEU A 21 -6.09 13.44 4.70
C LEU A 21 -6.05 13.24 3.19
N GLU A 22 -6.75 12.24 2.69
CA GLU A 22 -6.84 11.96 1.26
C GLU A 22 -8.23 12.27 0.75
N LEU A 23 -8.30 13.03 -0.34
CA LEU A 23 -9.54 13.50 -0.96
C LEU A 23 -9.70 12.82 -2.31
N PHE A 24 -10.88 12.25 -2.57
CA PHE A 24 -11.18 11.53 -3.80
C PHE A 24 -12.26 12.24 -4.61
N SER A 25 -12.01 12.41 -5.89
CA SER A 25 -12.95 13.00 -6.85
C SER A 25 -13.73 11.93 -7.61
N ARG A 26 -14.88 12.31 -8.19
CA ARG A 26 -15.70 11.42 -9.03
C ARG A 26 -14.96 10.91 -10.27
N GLY A 27 -13.94 11.64 -10.73
CA GLY A 27 -13.10 11.25 -11.87
C GLY A 27 -11.98 10.27 -11.52
N GLY A 28 -11.96 9.70 -10.32
CA GLY A 28 -10.92 8.75 -9.88
C GLY A 28 -9.61 9.39 -9.45
N GLN A 29 -9.45 10.71 -9.61
CA GLN A 29 -8.28 11.43 -9.10
C GLN A 29 -8.36 11.56 -7.58
N SER A 30 -7.21 11.48 -6.93
CA SER A 30 -7.06 11.71 -5.49
C SER A 30 -5.94 12.70 -5.19
N ILE A 31 -6.08 13.44 -4.08
CA ILE A 31 -5.06 14.33 -3.55
C ILE A 31 -4.81 13.97 -2.08
N PHE A 32 -3.53 13.81 -1.73
CA PHE A 32 -3.10 13.55 -0.36
C PHE A 32 -2.55 14.81 0.30
N LEU A 33 -3.12 15.19 1.44
CA LEU A 33 -2.75 16.35 2.22
C LEU A 33 -2.12 15.92 3.54
N VAL A 34 -1.00 16.55 3.91
CA VAL A 34 -0.36 16.40 5.22
C VAL A 34 -0.57 17.68 6.02
N LEU A 35 -1.23 17.56 7.17
CA LEU A 35 -1.55 18.69 8.03
C LEU A 35 -0.55 18.79 9.19
N SER A 36 -0.46 19.96 9.83
CA SER A 36 0.51 20.16 10.92
C SER A 36 0.14 19.40 12.22
N SER A 37 -1.13 19.02 12.41
CA SER A 37 -1.59 18.29 13.59
C SER A 37 -2.87 17.49 13.34
N THR A 38 -3.12 16.48 14.17
CA THR A 38 -4.35 15.67 14.16
C THR A 38 -5.60 16.54 14.33
N SER A 39 -5.53 17.57 15.17
CA SER A 39 -6.64 18.49 15.40
C SER A 39 -6.98 19.29 14.13
N LYS A 40 -5.98 19.84 13.42
CA LYS A 40 -6.22 20.53 12.14
C LYS A 40 -6.76 19.59 11.07
N ARG A 41 -6.21 18.37 10.99
CA ARG A 41 -6.73 17.31 10.09
C ARG A 41 -8.20 17.01 10.37
N ASN A 42 -8.57 16.81 11.64
CA ASN A 42 -9.95 16.56 12.04
C ASN A 42 -10.85 17.77 11.70
N SER A 43 -10.45 18.98 12.08
CA SER A 43 -11.23 20.19 11.78
C SER A 43 -11.47 20.39 10.28
N LEU A 44 -10.46 20.13 9.44
CA LEU A 44 -10.62 20.17 7.98
C LEU A 44 -11.56 19.06 7.49
N TYR A 45 -11.37 17.83 7.97
CA TYR A 45 -12.23 16.70 7.64
C TYR A 45 -13.70 17.00 7.97
N ASP A 46 -13.98 17.45 9.19
CA ASP A 46 -15.35 17.71 9.65
C ASP A 46 -16.01 18.83 8.83
N LYS A 47 -15.24 19.86 8.41
CA LYS A 47 -15.72 20.91 7.50
C LYS A 47 -16.03 20.38 6.09
N LEU A 48 -15.18 19.52 5.55
CA LEU A 48 -15.38 18.91 4.22
C LEU A 48 -16.58 17.97 4.20
N VAL A 49 -16.78 17.23 5.28
CA VAL A 49 -17.92 16.33 5.47
C VAL A 49 -19.24 17.11 5.58
N GLY A 50 -19.19 18.33 6.12
CA GLY A 50 -20.34 19.24 6.12
C GLY A 50 -20.75 19.74 4.73
N VAL A 51 -19.92 19.53 3.69
CA VAL A 51 -20.24 19.87 2.30
C VAL A 51 -21.09 18.75 1.69
N ARG A 52 -22.28 19.09 1.15
CA ARG A 52 -23.17 18.12 0.48
C ARG A 52 -22.40 17.31 -0.57
N GLY A 53 -22.55 15.98 -0.52
CA GLY A 53 -22.05 15.07 -1.56
C GLY A 53 -20.74 14.35 -1.24
N VAL A 54 -20.07 14.68 -0.13
CA VAL A 54 -18.90 13.92 0.36
C VAL A 54 -19.37 12.83 1.31
N SER A 55 -19.32 11.57 0.87
CA SER A 55 -19.64 10.40 1.69
C SER A 55 -18.48 10.05 2.64
N LEU A 56 -18.88 9.70 3.85
CA LEU A 56 -18.04 9.39 5.00
C LEU A 56 -17.59 7.92 5.05
N GLN A 57 -18.20 7.06 4.26
CA GLN A 57 -18.10 5.63 4.50
C GLN A 57 -16.90 5.07 3.76
N VAL A 58 -15.88 4.70 4.54
CA VAL A 58 -14.99 3.61 4.16
C VAL A 58 -15.91 2.41 3.90
N PRO A 59 -15.84 1.77 2.72
CA PRO A 59 -16.70 0.61 2.46
C PRO A 59 -16.48 -0.45 3.54
N ASP A 60 -17.55 -1.14 3.91
CA ASP A 60 -17.51 -2.14 4.99
C ASP A 60 -16.63 -3.33 4.58
N LEU A 61 -15.67 -3.68 5.45
CA LEU A 61 -14.81 -4.84 5.24
C LEU A 61 -15.62 -6.13 5.17
N THR A 62 -16.71 -6.25 5.92
CA THR A 62 -17.55 -7.44 5.93
C THR A 62 -18.23 -7.63 4.58
N ASP A 63 -18.88 -6.58 4.07
CA ASP A 63 -19.51 -6.56 2.74
C ASP A 63 -18.49 -6.87 1.63
N ALA A 64 -17.32 -6.22 1.65
CA ALA A 64 -16.26 -6.48 0.67
C ALA A 64 -15.75 -7.93 0.73
N THR A 65 -15.61 -8.50 1.94
CA THR A 65 -15.19 -9.89 2.14
C THR A 65 -16.23 -10.85 1.58
N GLN A 66 -17.51 -10.59 1.84
CA GLN A 66 -18.61 -11.41 1.32
C GLN A 66 -18.62 -11.40 -0.21
N LYS A 67 -18.55 -10.22 -0.82
CA LYS A 67 -18.49 -10.07 -2.29
C LYS A 67 -17.30 -10.79 -2.91
N TRP A 68 -16.16 -10.79 -2.22
CA TRP A 68 -14.98 -11.52 -2.68
C TRP A 68 -15.21 -13.04 -2.59
N GLN A 69 -15.77 -13.53 -1.49
CA GLN A 69 -16.09 -14.95 -1.30
C GLN A 69 -17.15 -15.48 -2.28
N THR A 70 -18.12 -14.64 -2.66
CA THR A 70 -19.14 -14.99 -3.66
C THR A 70 -18.65 -14.80 -5.10
N GLY A 71 -17.46 -14.24 -5.31
CA GLY A 71 -16.88 -14.00 -6.64
C GLY A 71 -17.44 -12.76 -7.36
N GLU A 72 -18.17 -11.88 -6.66
CA GLU A 72 -18.66 -10.62 -7.20
C GLU A 72 -17.54 -9.59 -7.44
N ILE A 73 -16.44 -9.70 -6.70
CA ILE A 73 -15.22 -8.92 -6.91
C ILE A 73 -14.00 -9.83 -7.05
N SER A 74 -13.01 -9.39 -7.83
CA SER A 74 -11.80 -10.17 -8.06
C SER A 74 -10.85 -10.15 -6.85
N ASN A 75 -9.87 -11.07 -6.83
CA ASN A 75 -8.76 -11.03 -5.87
C ASN A 75 -8.02 -9.68 -5.91
N TYR A 76 -7.86 -9.09 -7.09
CA TYR A 76 -7.20 -7.80 -7.25
C TYR A 76 -7.99 -6.68 -6.58
N ASP A 77 -9.29 -6.60 -6.84
CA ASP A 77 -10.17 -5.57 -6.28
C ASP A 77 -10.25 -5.69 -4.76
N TYR A 78 -10.33 -6.92 -4.25
CA TYR A 78 -10.34 -7.17 -2.82
C TYR A 78 -9.00 -6.79 -2.15
N LEU A 79 -7.86 -7.14 -2.74
CA LEU A 79 -6.55 -6.71 -2.25
C LEU A 79 -6.36 -5.20 -2.32
N MET A 80 -6.86 -4.55 -3.37
CA MET A 80 -6.88 -3.08 -3.47
C MET A 80 -7.71 -2.46 -2.35
N PHE A 81 -8.88 -3.03 -2.06
CA PHE A 81 -9.71 -2.62 -0.96
C PHE A 81 -9.03 -2.81 0.40
N LEU A 82 -8.39 -3.95 0.65
CA LEU A 82 -7.61 -4.21 1.87
C LEU A 82 -6.47 -3.20 2.05
N ASN A 83 -5.74 -2.88 0.98
CA ASN A 83 -4.71 -1.84 0.99
C ASN A 83 -5.30 -0.47 1.35
N PHE A 84 -6.43 -0.11 0.74
CA PHE A 84 -7.11 1.15 1.00
C PHE A 84 -7.57 1.30 2.46
N VAL A 85 -8.14 0.26 3.07
CA VAL A 85 -8.57 0.32 4.49
C VAL A 85 -7.38 0.25 5.45
N ALA A 86 -6.23 -0.29 5.02
CA ALA A 86 -4.99 -0.31 5.78
C ALA A 86 -4.19 1.02 5.75
N ASP A 87 -4.76 2.09 5.19
CA ASP A 87 -4.14 3.39 4.92
C ASP A 87 -3.05 3.43 3.85
N GLN A 88 -2.97 2.41 2.99
CA GLN A 88 -2.08 2.49 1.84
C GLN A 88 -2.68 3.43 0.78
N SER A 89 -1.82 4.21 0.13
CA SER A 89 -2.19 5.18 -0.89
C SER A 89 -1.12 5.24 -1.99
N PHE A 90 -1.57 5.35 -3.24
CA PHE A 90 -0.66 5.61 -4.37
C PHE A 90 0.05 6.98 -4.28
N ASN A 91 -0.47 7.89 -3.45
CA ASN A 91 0.08 9.25 -3.26
C ASN A 91 1.13 9.32 -2.13
N ASP A 92 1.31 8.25 -1.35
CA ASP A 92 2.35 8.15 -0.32
C ASP A 92 3.27 6.96 -0.61
N ILE A 93 4.45 7.22 -1.19
CA ILE A 93 5.42 6.17 -1.53
C ILE A 93 5.98 5.42 -0.32
N MET A 94 5.83 5.95 0.90
CA MET A 94 6.17 5.24 2.15
C MET A 94 5.10 4.21 2.53
N GLN A 95 3.87 4.38 2.04
CA GLN A 95 2.68 3.57 2.31
C GLN A 95 1.99 3.21 0.99
N TYR A 96 2.78 2.69 0.04
CA TYR A 96 2.28 2.29 -1.27
C TYR A 96 1.55 0.93 -1.17
N PRO A 97 0.48 0.69 -1.95
CA PRO A 97 -0.24 -0.57 -1.95
C PRO A 97 0.69 -1.78 -2.15
N VAL A 98 0.46 -2.82 -1.34
CA VAL A 98 1.28 -4.03 -1.28
C VAL A 98 0.52 -5.20 -1.88
N PHE A 99 1.19 -5.91 -2.78
CA PHE A 99 0.72 -7.14 -3.40
C PHE A 99 1.69 -8.27 -3.14
N SER A 100 1.16 -9.47 -2.96
CA SER A 100 1.98 -10.67 -2.83
C SER A 100 2.56 -11.07 -4.18
N TRP A 101 3.81 -11.54 -4.17
CA TRP A 101 4.34 -12.36 -5.27
C TRP A 101 3.50 -13.62 -5.40
N ILE A 102 3.00 -13.91 -6.59
CA ILE A 102 2.12 -15.07 -6.82
C ILE A 102 2.87 -16.21 -7.50
N LEU A 103 3.66 -15.89 -8.52
CA LEU A 103 4.46 -16.89 -9.23
C LEU A 103 5.77 -17.15 -8.50
N ALA A 104 6.22 -18.40 -8.56
CA ALA A 104 7.53 -18.85 -8.13
C ALA A 104 8.42 -19.25 -9.32
N ASP A 105 7.81 -19.67 -10.44
CA ASP A 105 8.51 -20.02 -11.66
C ASP A 105 8.68 -18.81 -12.59
N TYR A 106 9.93 -18.41 -12.78
CA TYR A 106 10.37 -17.35 -13.70
C TYR A 106 11.42 -17.84 -14.70
N THR A 107 11.64 -19.16 -14.79
CA THR A 107 12.71 -19.76 -15.61
C THR A 107 12.16 -20.63 -16.73
N SER A 108 10.98 -21.23 -16.55
CA SER A 108 10.34 -22.02 -17.60
C SER A 108 9.97 -21.17 -18.81
N THR A 109 10.12 -21.75 -20.00
CA THR A 109 9.72 -21.09 -21.26
C THR A 109 8.21 -20.99 -21.41
N THR A 110 7.46 -21.93 -20.81
CA THR A 110 6.00 -21.93 -20.77
C THR A 110 5.56 -22.13 -19.33
N LEU A 111 4.65 -21.26 -18.87
CA LEU A 111 4.16 -21.27 -17.50
C LEU A 111 2.96 -22.21 -17.37
N ASP A 112 3.14 -23.32 -16.65
CA ASP A 112 2.06 -24.28 -16.36
C ASP A 112 1.30 -23.86 -15.10
N LEU A 113 0.09 -23.34 -15.27
CA LEU A 113 -0.77 -22.89 -14.18
C LEU A 113 -1.51 -24.02 -13.45
N THR A 114 -1.34 -25.27 -13.89
CA THR A 114 -1.90 -26.45 -13.22
C THR A 114 -0.94 -27.06 -12.20
N LYS A 115 0.36 -26.74 -12.32
CA LYS A 115 1.40 -27.19 -11.41
C LYS A 115 1.46 -26.32 -10.15
N SER A 116 1.41 -26.94 -8.97
CA SER A 116 1.50 -26.24 -7.68
C SER A 116 2.78 -25.43 -7.53
N ASP A 117 3.92 -25.97 -7.97
CA ASP A 117 5.25 -25.35 -7.81
C ASP A 117 5.43 -24.08 -8.65
N THR A 118 4.51 -23.83 -9.59
CA THR A 118 4.46 -22.57 -10.34
C THR A 118 4.11 -21.40 -9.42
N PHE A 119 3.42 -21.66 -8.32
CA PHE A 119 2.92 -20.65 -7.40
C PHE A 119 3.73 -20.63 -6.10
N ARG A 120 3.88 -19.43 -5.56
CA ARG A 120 4.46 -19.22 -4.24
C ARG A 120 3.51 -19.72 -3.17
N ASP A 121 4.05 -20.38 -2.15
CA ASP A 121 3.32 -20.67 -0.92
C ASP A 121 2.92 -19.36 -0.21
N LEU A 122 1.63 -19.00 -0.30
CA LEU A 122 1.07 -17.78 0.28
C LEU A 122 0.92 -17.84 1.81
N SER A 123 1.03 -19.02 2.42
CA SER A 123 0.98 -19.18 3.88
C SER A 123 2.25 -18.67 4.58
N LYS A 124 3.34 -18.53 3.82
CA LYS A 124 4.65 -18.09 4.32
C LYS A 124 4.94 -16.65 3.90
N PRO A 125 5.61 -15.83 4.75
CA PRO A 125 6.18 -14.56 4.31
C PRO A 125 7.39 -14.80 3.39
N ILE A 126 7.78 -13.80 2.59
CA ILE A 126 8.91 -13.88 1.65
C ILE A 126 10.20 -14.38 2.32
N GLY A 127 10.50 -13.88 3.52
CA GLY A 127 11.70 -14.26 4.27
C GLY A 127 11.72 -15.70 4.80
N ALA A 128 10.60 -16.42 4.71
CA ALA A 128 10.46 -17.80 5.18
C ALA A 128 10.34 -18.84 4.05
N LEU A 129 10.42 -18.42 2.78
CA LEU A 129 10.34 -19.32 1.63
C LEU A 129 11.58 -20.20 1.49
N ASN A 130 12.76 -19.64 1.78
CA ASN A 130 14.02 -20.36 1.80
C ASN A 130 14.33 -20.78 3.23
N GLU A 131 14.35 -22.09 3.49
CA GLU A 131 14.49 -22.66 4.82
C GLU A 131 15.86 -22.40 5.45
N GLU A 132 16.94 -22.46 4.65
CA GLU A 132 18.31 -22.16 5.10
C GLU A 132 18.43 -20.70 5.55
N ARG A 133 17.90 -19.77 4.73
CA ARG A 133 17.86 -18.34 5.07
C ARG A 133 17.00 -18.08 6.31
N LEU A 134 15.90 -18.81 6.47
CA LEU A 134 15.05 -18.71 7.66
C LEU A 134 15.76 -19.21 8.92
N ALA A 135 16.49 -20.32 8.83
CA ALA A 135 17.30 -20.85 9.93
C ALA A 135 18.33 -19.82 10.39
N PHE A 136 19.07 -19.24 9.46
CA PHE A 136 19.99 -18.13 9.74
C PHE A 136 19.31 -16.96 10.49
N PHE A 137 18.12 -16.54 10.05
CA PHE A 137 17.40 -15.46 10.72
C PHE A 137 16.93 -15.85 12.14
N LYS A 138 16.57 -17.11 12.37
CA LYS A 138 16.18 -17.62 13.69
C LYS A 138 17.38 -17.68 14.64
N ASP A 139 18.54 -18.14 14.17
CA ASP A 139 19.77 -18.19 14.98
C ASP A 139 20.20 -16.79 15.40
N ARG A 140 20.27 -15.87 14.43
CA ARG A 140 20.53 -14.44 14.69
C ARG A 140 19.53 -13.86 15.70
N TYR A 141 18.23 -14.18 15.55
CA TYR A 141 17.20 -13.73 16.49
C TYR A 141 17.42 -14.28 17.91
N ALA A 142 17.84 -15.53 18.05
CA ALA A 142 18.13 -16.15 19.34
C ALA A 142 19.28 -15.44 20.07
N GLU A 143 20.33 -15.08 19.34
CA GLU A 143 21.52 -14.40 19.87
C GLU A 143 21.32 -12.91 20.18
N MET A 144 20.33 -12.26 19.57
CA MET A 144 20.07 -10.83 19.78
C MET A 144 19.62 -10.52 21.22
N SER A 145 20.18 -9.46 21.79
CA SER A 145 19.72 -8.85 23.04
C SER A 145 18.71 -7.72 22.79
N GLY A 146 17.84 -7.43 23.76
CA GLY A 146 16.86 -6.35 23.66
C GLY A 146 15.66 -6.66 22.75
N ARG A 147 15.24 -5.69 21.91
CA ARG A 147 14.10 -5.85 21.00
C ARG A 147 14.51 -6.66 19.77
N LYS A 148 14.13 -7.93 19.75
CA LYS A 148 14.47 -8.89 18.69
C LYS A 148 13.58 -8.73 17.46
N PHE A 149 14.13 -8.99 16.27
CA PHE A 149 13.40 -8.99 15.00
C PHE A 149 14.03 -10.00 14.02
N LEU A 150 13.21 -10.64 13.20
CA LEU A 150 13.70 -11.57 12.16
C LEU A 150 14.25 -10.83 10.95
N TYR A 151 13.55 -9.79 10.49
CA TYR A 151 13.87 -9.06 9.27
C TYR A 151 14.21 -7.60 9.61
N GLY A 152 15.42 -7.17 9.25
CA GLY A 152 15.84 -5.75 9.36
C GLY A 152 15.38 -4.89 8.19
N THR A 153 14.83 -5.51 7.15
CA THR A 153 14.25 -4.86 5.98
C THR A 153 12.74 -5.04 5.96
N HIS A 154 12.03 -4.05 5.44
CA HIS A 154 10.59 -4.09 5.29
C HIS A 154 10.22 -4.59 3.89
N TYR A 155 9.03 -5.19 3.71
CA TYR A 155 8.56 -5.67 2.40
C TYR A 155 8.07 -4.54 1.48
N SER A 156 7.70 -3.39 2.06
CA SER A 156 7.31 -2.17 1.34
C SER A 156 8.24 -1.03 1.75
N ALA A 157 8.87 -0.40 0.77
CA ALA A 157 9.76 0.73 1.00
C ALA A 157 9.72 1.66 -0.21
N PRO A 158 9.89 2.99 -0.03
CA PRO A 158 9.90 3.95 -1.13
C PRO A 158 10.92 3.60 -2.21
N GLY A 159 12.10 3.13 -1.79
CA GLY A 159 13.15 2.71 -2.71
C GLY A 159 12.71 1.58 -3.64
N TYR A 160 11.88 0.66 -3.16
CA TYR A 160 11.31 -0.41 -3.99
C TYR A 160 10.28 0.13 -4.96
N VAL A 161 9.38 1.02 -4.52
CA VAL A 161 8.37 1.64 -5.39
C VAL A 161 9.04 2.41 -6.54
N LEU A 162 10.01 3.26 -6.22
CA LEU A 162 10.77 4.01 -7.22
C LEU A 162 11.54 3.09 -8.16
N TYR A 163 12.14 2.01 -7.63
CA TYR A 163 12.84 1.02 -8.45
C TYR A 163 11.91 0.34 -9.46
N TYR A 164 10.74 -0.14 -9.01
CA TYR A 164 9.77 -0.79 -9.91
C TYR A 164 9.17 0.18 -10.94
N LEU A 165 9.02 1.47 -10.59
CA LEU A 165 8.42 2.49 -11.44
C LEU A 165 9.44 3.34 -12.21
N VAL A 166 10.72 2.93 -12.25
CA VAL A 166 11.81 3.73 -12.85
C VAL A 166 11.56 4.07 -14.33
N ARG A 167 10.80 3.25 -15.06
CA ARG A 167 10.48 3.46 -16.48
C ARG A 167 9.24 4.31 -16.71
N THR A 168 8.43 4.57 -15.68
CA THR A 168 7.15 5.29 -15.79
C THR A 168 7.19 6.63 -15.07
N VAL A 169 7.97 6.75 -13.99
CA VAL A 169 8.16 8.00 -13.27
C VAL A 169 9.37 8.72 -13.86
N GLN A 170 9.11 9.72 -14.69
CA GLN A 170 10.14 10.60 -15.22
C GLN A 170 10.72 11.42 -14.05
N GLN A 171 11.82 10.92 -13.49
CA GLN A 171 12.82 11.58 -12.66
C GLN A 171 12.37 12.81 -11.84
N CYS A 172 12.18 12.60 -10.53
CA CYS A 172 12.54 13.59 -9.51
C CYS A 172 14.08 13.77 -9.48
N VAL A 173 14.67 14.20 -10.60
CA VAL A 173 16.05 14.71 -10.59
C VAL A 173 15.91 16.22 -10.47
N PRO A 174 16.45 16.86 -9.40
CA PRO A 174 16.59 18.30 -9.41
C PRO A 174 17.50 18.64 -10.59
N VAL A 175 16.91 19.23 -11.63
CA VAL A 175 17.68 19.91 -12.67
C VAL A 175 18.28 21.13 -11.98
N TYR A 176 19.47 20.97 -11.41
CA TYR A 176 20.27 22.13 -11.02
C TYR A 176 20.59 22.88 -12.31
N PRO A 177 20.21 24.17 -12.45
CA PRO A 177 20.70 24.96 -13.55
C PRO A 177 22.22 25.06 -13.41
N VAL A 178 22.94 24.49 -14.36
CA VAL A 178 24.37 24.77 -14.53
C VAL A 178 24.44 26.23 -14.94
N SER A 179 24.94 27.09 -14.03
CA SER A 179 25.29 28.46 -14.36
C SER A 179 26.41 28.43 -15.41
N GLN A 180 26.09 28.88 -16.63
CA GLN A 180 27.09 29.37 -17.58
C GLN A 180 27.41 30.82 -17.25
#